data_AF-C7HAI8-F1
#
_entry.id   AF-C7HAI8-F1
#
_cell.length_a   1.000
_cell.length_b   1.000
_cell.length_c   1.000
_cell.angle_alpha   90.00
_cell.angle_beta   90.00
_cell.angle_gamma   90.00
#
_symmetry.space_group_name_H-M   'P 1'
#
loop_
_entity.id
_entity.type
_entity.pdbx_description
1 polymer ?
#
loop_
_entity_poly.entity_id
_entity_poly.type
_entity_poly.pdbx_seq_one_letter_code
_entity_poly.pdbx_strand_id
1 'polypeptide(L)' 'MLYHKRREKERRQIMRRGKKPTRKQKIRLGQAGLAPENWLVVKQKANGELIILNKYHDTIRVIPPLAG' A
#
# COMPACT_ATOMS: atom_id res chain seq x y z
N MET A 1 -6.21 25.28 -2.55
CA MET A 1 -4.80 25.12 -2.14
C MET A 1 -4.57 24.27 -0.88
N LEU A 2 -5.46 24.25 0.13
CA LEU A 2 -5.28 23.44 1.37
C LEU A 2 -5.29 21.91 1.17
N TYR A 3 -6.06 21.41 0.19
CA TYR A 3 -6.17 19.96 -0.08
C TYR A 3 -4.85 19.31 -0.54
N HIS A 4 -4.04 20.01 -1.34
CA HIS A 4 -2.76 19.48 -1.84
C HIS A 4 -1.70 19.40 -0.73
N LYS A 5 -1.61 20.41 0.15
CA LYS A 5 -0.67 20.39 1.29
C LYS A 5 -0.96 19.27 2.30
N ARG A 6 -2.24 18.97 2.58
CA ARG A 6 -2.63 17.87 3.48
C ARG A 6 -2.23 16.52 2.90
N ARG A 7 -2.51 16.30 1.61
CA ARG A 7 -2.17 15.06 0.89
C ARG A 7 -0.67 14.81 0.87
N GLU A 8 0.15 15.85 0.66
CA GLU A 8 1.62 15.73 0.71
C GLU A 8 2.16 15.34 2.09
N LYS A 9 1.62 15.93 3.16
CA LYS A 9 2.05 15.63 4.53
C LYS A 9 1.71 14.18 4.91
N GLU A 10 0.51 13.71 4.56
CA GLU A 10 0.13 12.30 4.71
C GLU A 10 1.01 11.38 3.86
N ARG A 11 1.30 11.74 2.59
CA ARG A 11 2.20 10.97 1.71
C ARG A 11 3.59 10.78 2.32
N ARG A 12 4.21 11.86 2.82
CA ARG A 12 5.53 11.78 3.48
C ARG A 12 5.49 10.88 4.71
N GLN A 13 4.41 10.95 5.48
CA GLN A 13 4.24 10.10 6.66
C GLN A 13 4.01 8.63 6.28
N ILE A 14 3.29 8.37 5.18
CA ILE A 14 3.01 7.03 4.66
C ILE A 14 4.27 6.39 4.06
N MET A 15 5.04 7.12 3.24
CA MET A 15 6.31 6.64 2.70
C MET A 15 7.31 6.30 3.79
N ARG A 16 7.41 7.12 4.84
CA ARG A 16 8.26 6.86 6.02
C ARG A 16 7.84 5.60 6.79
N ARG A 17 6.57 5.18 6.67
CA ARG A 17 6.00 4.01 7.37
C ARG A 17 5.88 2.76 6.50
N GLY A 18 6.01 2.91 5.17
CA GLY A 18 5.86 1.82 4.22
C GLY A 18 6.93 0.73 4.42
N LYS A 19 6.51 -0.51 4.62
CA LYS A 19 7.39 -1.67 4.80
C LYS A 19 7.47 -2.48 3.51
N LYS A 20 8.61 -3.17 3.30
CA LYS A 20 8.73 -4.16 2.21
C LYS A 20 7.69 -5.27 2.43
N PRO A 21 6.94 -5.71 1.40
CA PRO A 21 5.95 -6.77 1.53
C PRO A 21 6.58 -8.09 1.99
N THR A 22 5.92 -8.79 2.92
CA THR A 22 6.28 -10.16 3.33
C THR A 22 5.95 -11.17 2.22
N ARG A 23 6.45 -12.41 2.30
CA ARG A 23 6.17 -13.46 1.30
C ARG A 23 4.67 -13.66 1.05
N LYS A 24 3.86 -13.74 2.11
CA LYS A 24 2.39 -13.85 2.01
C LYS A 24 1.76 -12.64 1.32
N GLN A 25 2.26 -11.44 1.59
CA GLN A 25 1.78 -10.21 0.95
C GLN A 25 2.21 -10.12 -0.52
N LYS A 26 3.41 -10.60 -0.88
CA LYS A 26 3.87 -10.68 -2.28
C LYS A 26 2.97 -11.59 -3.12
N ILE A 27 2.58 -12.75 -2.59
CA ILE A 27 1.65 -13.67 -3.27
C ILE A 27 0.32 -12.95 -3.56
N ARG A 28 -0.22 -12.25 -2.56
CA ARG A 28 -1.48 -11.51 -2.70
C ARG A 28 -1.38 -10.32 -3.65
N LEU A 29 -0.25 -9.61 -3.67
CA LEU A 29 0.05 -8.58 -4.67
C LEU A 29 0.07 -9.19 -6.08
N GLY A 30 0.72 -10.35 -6.25
CA GLY A 30 0.72 -11.10 -7.51
C GLY A 30 -0.67 -11.52 -7.96
N GLN A 31 -1.51 -12.04 -7.06
CA GLN A 31 -2.91 -12.38 -7.35
C GLN A 31 -3.75 -11.17 -7.76
N ALA A 32 -3.41 -9.97 -7.26
CA ALA A 32 -4.03 -8.72 -7.66
C ALA A 32 -3.44 -8.11 -8.95
N GLY A 33 -2.52 -8.80 -9.64
CA GLY A 33 -1.85 -8.32 -10.84
C GLY A 33 -0.83 -7.20 -10.58
N LEU A 34 -0.29 -7.11 -9.36
CA LEU A 34 0.62 -6.05 -8.94
C LEU A 34 2.05 -6.58 -8.73
N ALA A 35 3.03 -5.89 -9.32
CA ALA A 35 4.46 -6.21 -9.16
C ALA A 35 4.98 -5.85 -7.75
N PRO A 36 5.24 -6.82 -6.86
CA PRO A 36 5.48 -6.55 -5.43
C PRO A 36 6.69 -5.63 -5.14
N GLU A 37 7.64 -5.54 -6.06
CA GLU A 37 8.84 -4.70 -5.98
C GLU A 37 8.48 -3.22 -5.99
N ASN A 38 7.37 -2.86 -6.64
CA ASN A 38 6.94 -1.47 -6.83
C ASN A 38 6.03 -0.97 -5.69
N TRP A 39 5.64 -1.86 -4.78
CA TRP A 39 4.68 -1.55 -3.72
C TRP A 39 5.28 -1.68 -2.33
N LEU A 40 4.89 -0.77 -1.45
CA LEU A 40 5.15 -0.81 -0.01
C LEU A 40 3.85 -1.08 0.72
N VAL A 41 3.92 -1.88 1.79
CA VAL A 41 2.78 -2.10 2.68
C VAL A 41 2.76 -1.01 3.74
N VAL A 42 1.67 -0.24 3.77
CA VAL A 42 1.47 0.86 4.71
C VAL A 42 0.85 0.34 6.00
N LYS A 43 -0.21 -0.44 5.86
CA LYS A 43 -0.98 -1.00 6.98
C LYS A 43 -1.75 -2.21 6.50
N GLN A 44 -1.80 -3.24 7.32
CA GLN A 44 -2.76 -4.31 7.20
C GLN A 44 -3.82 -4.09 8.28
N LYS A 45 -5.09 -4.03 7.88
CA LYS A 45 -6.20 -3.89 8.82
C LYS A 45 -6.58 -5.25 9.41
N ALA A 46 -7.26 -5.25 10.55
CA ALA A 46 -7.72 -6.48 11.21
C ALA A 46 -8.72 -7.27 10.36
N ASN A 47 -9.52 -6.59 9.53
CA ASN A 47 -10.41 -7.20 8.54
C ASN A 47 -9.68 -7.85 7.35
N GLY A 48 -8.35 -7.86 7.36
CA GLY A 48 -7.53 -8.45 6.32
C GLY A 48 -7.27 -7.55 5.11
N GLU A 49 -7.82 -6.34 5.02
CA GLU A 49 -7.48 -5.38 3.95
C GLU A 49 -6.01 -4.97 4.03
N LEU A 50 -5.36 -4.88 2.86
CA LEU A 50 -3.96 -4.48 2.74
C LEU A 50 -3.87 -3.12 2.05
N ILE A 51 -3.46 -2.09 2.79
CA ILE A 51 -3.20 -0.76 2.25
C ILE A 51 -1.77 -0.71 1.74
N ILE A 52 -1.61 -0.41 0.47
CA ILE A 52 -0.32 -0.37 -0.21
C ILE A 52 -0.07 0.99 -0.87
N LEU A 53 1.20 1.36 -1.00
CA LEU A 53 1.66 2.57 -1.68
C LEU A 53 2.61 2.20 -2.82
N ASN A 54 2.40 2.76 -3.99
CA ASN A 54 3.35 2.65 -5.10
C ASN A 54 4.55 3.58 -4.85
N LYS A 55 5.77 3.07 -5.06
CA LYS A 55 7.02 3.82 -4.82
C LYS A 55 7.28 4.96 -5.82
N TYR A 56 6.71 4.87 -7.03
CA TYR A 56 7.05 5.74 -8.16
C TYR A 56 5.91 6.70 -8.50
N HIS A 57 4.67 6.24 -8.37
CA HIS A 57 3.48 7.00 -8.77
C HIS A 57 2.66 7.46 -7.56
N ASP A 58 3.17 7.25 -6.34
CA ASP A 58 2.57 7.67 -5.07
C ASP A 58 1.09 7.34 -4.94
N THR A 59 0.69 6.25 -5.59
CA THR A 59 -0.69 5.81 -5.65
C THR A 59 -0.94 4.89 -4.47
N ILE A 60 -1.98 5.16 -3.69
CA ILE A 60 -2.45 4.27 -2.64
C ILE A 60 -3.49 3.34 -3.24
N ARG A 61 -3.38 2.04 -2.94
CA ARG A 61 -4.41 1.06 -3.26
C ARG A 61 -4.77 0.26 -2.02
N VAL A 62 -5.99 -0.25 -1.99
CA VAL A 62 -6.47 -1.18 -0.96
C VAL A 62 -6.73 -2.51 -1.64
N ILE A 63 -6.04 -3.56 -1.20
CA ILE A 63 -6.33 -4.92 -1.65
C ILE A 63 -7.32 -5.54 -0.67
N PRO A 64 -8.49 -6.03 -1.12
CA PRO A 64 -9.45 -6.71 -0.26
C PRO A 64 -8.88 -8.03 0.27
N PRO A 65 -9.34 -8.54 1.43
CA PRO A 65 -8.93 -9.84 1.95
C PRO A 65 -9.08 -10.93 0.89
N LEU A 66 -8.23 -11.95 0.93
CA LEU A 66 -8.44 -13.13 0.10
C LEU A 66 -9.76 -13.75 0.57
N ALA A 67 -10.75 -13.82 -0.32
CA ALA A 67 -11.89 -14.69 -0.11
C ALA A 67 -11.33 -16.10 0.01
N GLY A 68 -11.64 -16.76 1.13
CA GLY A 68 -11.34 -18.17 1.35
C GLY A 68 -12.25 -19.03 0.47
#